data_AF-A0A8J6QLD4-F1
#
_entry.id   AF-A0A8J6QLD4-F1
#
_cell.length_a   1.000
_cell.length_b   1.000
_cell.length_c   1.000
_cell.angle_alpha   90.00
_cell.angle_beta   90.00
_cell.angle_gamma   90.00
#
_symmetry.space_group_name_H-M   'P 1'
#
loop_
_entity.id
_entity.type
_entity.pdbx_description
1 polymer ?
#
loop_
_entity_poly.entity_id
_entity_poly.type
_entity_poly.pdbx_seq_one_letter_code
_entity_poly.pdbx_strand_id
1 'polypeptide(L)' 'MTACGVEEPAAPKALGADRDEHGCIGSAGYQWCARTKQCERPWELAEKQTFDNTAKAFAQYCGNEP' A
#
# COMPACT_ATOMS: atom_id res chain seq x y z
N MET A 1 -24.30 28.95 -18.60
CA MET A 1 -23.27 29.23 -17.58
C MET A 1 -23.59 28.42 -16.34
N THR A 2 -23.27 27.13 -16.36
CA THR A 2 -23.23 26.33 -15.12
C THR A 2 -21.78 25.90 -14.97
N ALA A 3 -21.05 26.69 -14.17
CA ALA A 3 -19.78 26.28 -13.63
C ALA A 3 -20.06 25.26 -12.52
N CYS A 4 -19.90 23.99 -12.83
CA CYS A 4 -19.64 22.98 -11.81
C CYS A 4 -18.12 22.85 -11.76
N GLY A 5 -17.50 23.49 -10.76
CA GLY A 5 -16.25 22.96 -10.24
C GLY A 5 -16.57 21.58 -9.67
N VAL A 6 -16.13 20.54 -10.38
CA VAL A 6 -15.91 19.23 -9.78
C VAL A 6 -14.41 19.02 -9.87
N GLU A 7 -13.78 19.13 -8.71
CA GLU A 7 -12.41 18.73 -8.46
C GLU A 7 -12.15 17.38 -9.12
N GLU A 8 -11.00 17.27 -9.80
CA GLU A 8 -10.52 16.08 -10.51
C GLU A 8 -10.95 14.78 -9.80
N PRO A 9 -11.87 13.98 -10.37
CA PRO A 9 -11.93 12.60 -9.98
C PRO A 9 -10.69 11.98 -10.59
N ALA A 10 -9.69 11.79 -9.73
CA ALA A 10 -8.56 10.90 -9.92
C ALA A 10 -8.99 9.74 -10.83
N ALA A 11 -8.22 9.57 -11.91
CA ALA A 11 -8.39 8.56 -12.95
C ALA A 11 -9.07 7.29 -12.42
N PRO A 12 -9.96 6.64 -13.20
CA PRO A 12 -10.56 5.39 -12.78
C PRO A 12 -9.40 4.46 -12.43
N LYS A 13 -9.17 4.27 -11.12
CA LYS A 13 -8.24 3.28 -10.61
C LYS A 13 -8.89 1.96 -10.96
N ALA A 14 -8.63 1.54 -12.19
CA ALA A 14 -8.87 0.20 -12.64
C ALA A 14 -8.37 -0.67 -11.50
N LEU A 15 -9.23 -1.55 -10.98
CA LEU A 15 -8.98 -2.35 -9.78
C LEU A 15 -7.80 -3.34 -9.94
N GLY A 16 -6.96 -3.17 -10.97
CA GLY A 16 -5.68 -3.81 -11.22
C GLY A 16 -4.50 -2.86 -11.53
N ALA A 17 -4.69 -1.54 -11.49
CA ALA A 17 -3.62 -0.53 -11.70
C ALA A 17 -2.94 -0.08 -10.40
N ASP A 18 -3.53 -0.36 -9.23
CA ASP A 18 -2.89 -0.14 -7.93
C ASP A 18 -1.96 -1.28 -7.52
N ARG A 19 -1.73 -2.25 -8.42
CA ARG A 19 -0.76 -3.32 -8.24
C ARG A 19 0.62 -2.79 -8.57
N ASP A 20 1.50 -2.72 -7.58
CA ASP A 20 2.93 -2.49 -7.77
C ASP A 20 3.58 -3.61 -8.61
N GLU A 21 4.85 -3.47 -8.98
CA GLU A 21 5.63 -4.47 -9.75
C GLU A 21 5.58 -5.89 -9.16
N HIS A 22 5.32 -6.00 -7.86
CA HIS A 22 5.16 -7.28 -7.16
C HIS A 22 3.72 -7.83 -7.14
N GLY A 23 2.77 -7.13 -7.74
CA GLY A 23 1.35 -7.48 -7.73
C GLY A 23 0.59 -7.04 -6.48
N CYS A 24 1.21 -6.25 -5.60
CA CYS A 24 0.61 -5.78 -4.34
C CYS A 24 -0.25 -4.56 -4.53
N ILE A 25 -1.45 -4.58 -3.94
CA ILE A 25 -2.42 -3.49 -4.09
C ILE A 25 -2.19 -2.44 -3.01
N GLY A 26 -1.39 -1.41 -3.32
CA GLY A 26 -1.12 -0.30 -2.39
C GLY A 26 -2.39 0.45 -1.96
N SER A 27 -3.39 0.52 -2.83
CA SER A 27 -4.70 1.16 -2.55
C SER A 27 -5.55 0.39 -1.52
N ALA A 28 -5.40 -0.93 -1.45
CA ALA A 28 -5.98 -1.74 -0.37
C ALA A 28 -5.07 -1.77 0.88
N GLY A 29 -3.99 -1.00 0.85
CA GLY A 29 -2.90 -0.92 1.83
C GLY A 29 -2.16 -2.25 2.03
N TYR A 30 -2.06 -3.06 0.98
CA TYR A 30 -1.08 -4.13 0.95
C TYR A 30 0.29 -3.54 0.61
N GLN A 31 1.34 -3.98 1.29
CA GLN A 31 2.71 -3.69 0.93
C GLN A 31 3.47 -4.98 0.61
N TRP A 32 4.33 -4.89 -0.40
CA TRP A 32 5.23 -5.99 -0.72
C TRP A 32 6.27 -6.16 0.37
N CYS A 33 6.42 -7.41 0.82
CA CYS A 33 7.45 -7.79 1.77
C CYS A 33 8.46 -8.73 1.10
N ALA A 34 9.69 -8.28 0.85
CA ALA A 34 10.71 -9.13 0.24
C ALA A 34 11.10 -10.32 1.14
N ARG A 35 11.00 -10.15 2.47
CA ARG A 35 11.23 -11.20 3.47
C ARG A 35 10.26 -12.39 3.32
N THR A 36 8.96 -12.13 3.18
CA THR A 36 7.95 -13.20 3.01
C THR A 36 7.63 -13.48 1.54
N LYS A 37 8.10 -12.62 0.62
CA LYS A 37 7.78 -12.61 -0.82
C LYS A 37 6.28 -12.59 -1.07
N GLN A 38 5.55 -11.88 -0.21
CA GLN A 38 4.09 -11.78 -0.26
C GLN A 38 3.65 -10.36 0.06
N CYS A 39 2.44 -10.03 -0.38
CA CYS A 39 1.78 -8.78 -0.07
C CYS A 39 1.17 -8.88 1.32
N GLU A 40 1.82 -8.27 2.30
CA GLU A 40 1.37 -8.25 3.68
C GLU A 40 0.78 -6.88 4.03
N ARG A 41 -0.18 -6.85 4.95
CA ARG A 41 -0.77 -5.59 5.43
C ARG A 41 0.08 -5.08 6.60
N PRO A 42 0.66 -3.87 6.51
CA PRO A 42 1.57 -3.37 7.53
C PRO A 42 0.92 -3.26 8.92
N TRP A 43 -0.40 -3.02 8.99
CA TRP A 43 -1.14 -3.00 10.25
C TRP A 43 -1.35 -4.39 10.86
N GLU A 44 -1.75 -5.38 10.07
CA GLU A 44 -1.87 -6.75 10.59
C GLU A 44 -0.52 -7.31 11.03
N LEU A 45 0.52 -6.97 10.26
CA LEU A 45 1.87 -7.39 10.59
C LEU A 45 2.37 -6.68 11.85
N ALA A 46 2.10 -5.38 11.99
CA ALA A 46 2.39 -4.59 13.18
C ALA A 46 1.71 -5.15 14.44
N GLU A 47 0.44 -5.57 14.34
CA GLU A 47 -0.28 -6.21 15.45
C GLU A 47 0.32 -7.58 15.80
N LYS A 48 0.63 -8.41 14.79
CA LYS A 48 1.22 -9.75 15.00
C LYS A 48 2.63 -9.70 15.60
N GLN A 49 3.42 -8.72 15.17
CA GLN A 49 4.83 -8.57 15.51
C GLN A 49 5.07 -7.48 16.55
N THR A 50 4.00 -6.89 17.10
CA THR A 50 4.00 -5.83 18.11
C THR A 50 4.93 -4.63 17.82
N PHE A 51 5.01 -4.18 16.57
CA PHE A 51 5.78 -2.99 16.17
C PHE A 51 4.85 -1.86 15.69
N ASP A 52 5.38 -0.65 15.54
CA ASP A 52 4.61 0.50 15.08
C ASP A 52 4.03 0.29 13.68
N ASN A 53 2.72 0.46 13.50
CA ASN A 53 2.03 0.42 12.22
C ASN A 53 2.44 1.61 11.32
N THR A 54 3.66 1.54 10.81
CA THR A 54 4.30 2.55 10.00
C THR A 54 4.98 1.88 8.82
N ALA A 55 4.95 2.55 7.67
CA ALA A 55 5.63 2.06 6.47
C ALA A 55 7.12 1.78 6.74
N LYS A 56 7.75 2.56 7.64
CA LYS A 56 9.15 2.38 8.03
C LYS A 56 9.39 1.09 8.81
N ALA A 57 8.62 0.80 9.86
CA ALA A 57 8.79 -0.42 10.65
C ALA A 57 8.49 -1.68 9.81
N PHE A 58 7.47 -1.60 8.95
CA PHE A 58 7.19 -2.67 7.99
C PHE A 58 8.32 -2.85 6.98
N ALA A 59 8.84 -1.77 6.39
CA ALA A 59 9.95 -1.81 5.44
C ALA A 59 11.23 -2.39 6.08
N GLN A 60 11.55 -1.98 7.31
CA GLN A 60 12.63 -2.55 8.11
C GLN A 60 12.41 -4.04 8.37
N TYR A 61 11.19 -4.45 8.73
CA TYR A 61 10.88 -5.85 8.90
C TYR A 61 11.02 -6.64 7.60
N CYS A 62 10.55 -6.08 6.49
CA CYS A 62 10.57 -6.73 5.20
C CYS A 62 11.93 -6.72 4.52
N GLY A 63 12.90 -5.98 5.05
CA GLY A 63 14.22 -5.82 4.46
C GLY A 63 14.22 -4.99 3.18
N ASN A 64 13.15 -4.22 2.94
CA ASN A 64 13.16 -3.15 1.94
C ASN A 64 13.79 -1.93 2.63
N GLU A 65 15.10 -1.96 2.82
CA GLU A 65 15.86 -0.77 3.21
C GLU A 65 15.68 0.29 2.08
N PRO A 66 15.53 1.59 2.43
CA PRO A 66 15.09 2.66 1.50
C PRO A 66 15.86 2.78 0.20
#